data_AF-A0A2P4S375-F1
#
_entry.id   AF-A0A2P4S375-F1
#
_cell.length_a   1.000
_cell.length_b   1.000
_cell.length_c   1.000
_cell.angle_alpha   90.00
_cell.angle_beta   90.00
_cell.angle_gamma   90.00
#
_symmetry.space_group_name_H-M   'P 1'
#
loop_
_entity.id
_entity.type
_entity.pdbx_description
1 polymer ?
#
loop_
_entity_poly.entity_id
_entity_poly.type
_entity_poly.pdbx_seq_one_letter_code
_entity_poly.pdbx_strand_id
1 'polypeptide(L)'
;MLARNSRIRVELVCMCTREQQLGDVLCFLHHTEEELSQKQDPSLLQTLCTGSYLDVQKTVAWFSIQVATIWRATHRAHLYNVKVLPSSRSCKLQLTDASSGEKVHVELLFGLQQGNLDLFLSSQNAEAIFTPSTTWPQSCAVAEKKYFQYVARTARPNSCHLSCLRLFAHILVGMSFSTYAIKTIVLHLLAIIPLEDWRRRHFLSRLENLLRYLQYCLNDKLLNHFLLGNESMPDEVVLPPAFRTASPLNLFQHL
;
A
#
# COMPACT_ATOMS: atom_id res chain seq x y z
N MET A 1 -10.65 0.86 3.13
CA MET A 1 -10.02 0.47 1.85
C MET A 1 -11.09 0.40 0.78
N LEU A 2 -10.79 0.82 -0.45
CA LEU A 2 -11.74 0.70 -1.55
C LEU A 2 -11.88 -0.77 -1.95
N ALA A 3 -13.07 -1.32 -1.79
CA ALA A 3 -13.37 -2.71 -2.10
C ALA A 3 -13.43 -3.03 -3.61
N ARG A 4 -12.75 -2.23 -4.46
CA ARG A 4 -12.62 -2.57 -5.88
C ARG A 4 -11.54 -3.63 -6.04
N ASN A 5 -11.99 -4.88 -6.00
CA ASN A 5 -11.17 -6.05 -6.24
C ASN A 5 -10.86 -6.16 -7.73
N SER A 6 -9.58 -6.17 -8.08
CA SER A 6 -9.12 -6.36 -9.46
C SER A 6 -8.29 -7.64 -9.57
N ARG A 7 -8.11 -8.14 -10.79
CA ARG A 7 -7.15 -9.21 -11.11
C ARG A 7 -6.25 -8.72 -12.23
N ILE A 8 -4.98 -9.10 -12.17
CA ILE A 8 -3.97 -8.67 -13.14
C ILE A 8 -3.69 -9.84 -14.05
N ARG A 9 -4.07 -9.73 -15.33
CA ARG A 9 -3.76 -10.75 -16.32
C ARG A 9 -2.31 -10.57 -16.78
N VAL A 10 -1.57 -11.68 -16.82
CA VAL A 10 -0.20 -11.75 -17.31
C VAL A 10 -0.19 -12.60 -18.58
N GLU A 11 0.43 -12.07 -19.61
CA GLU A 11 0.55 -12.70 -20.92
C GLU A 11 2.01 -12.76 -21.32
N LEU A 12 2.42 -13.87 -21.94
CA LEU A 12 3.74 -14.00 -22.52
C LEU A 12 3.78 -13.26 -23.86
N VAL A 13 4.90 -12.60 -24.12
CA VAL A 13 5.20 -12.00 -25.42
C VAL A 13 6.14 -12.93 -26.17
N CYS A 14 5.94 -13.07 -27.48
CA CYS A 14 6.82 -13.87 -28.33
C CYS A 14 8.24 -13.31 -28.32
N MET A 15 9.22 -14.18 -28.08
CA MET A 15 10.65 -13.84 -28.03
C MET A 15 11.46 -14.52 -29.14
N CYS A 16 10.83 -15.17 -30.13
CA CYS A 16 11.53 -15.93 -31.19
C CYS A 16 12.56 -15.09 -31.95
N THR A 17 12.31 -13.79 -32.18
CA THR A 17 13.29 -12.93 -32.84
C THR A 17 14.57 -12.78 -32.01
N ARG A 18 14.44 -12.64 -30.69
CA ARG A 18 15.60 -12.56 -29.77
C ARG A 18 16.30 -13.90 -29.68
N GLU A 19 15.54 -14.97 -29.56
CA GLU A 19 16.06 -16.34 -29.55
C GLU A 19 16.92 -16.64 -30.79
N GLN A 20 16.44 -16.29 -31.98
CA GLN A 20 17.19 -16.50 -33.23
C GLN A 20 18.45 -15.63 -33.34
N GLN A 21 18.41 -14.41 -32.81
CA GLN A 21 19.51 -13.45 -32.94
C GLN A 21 20.60 -13.61 -31.86
N LEU A 22 20.20 -13.90 -30.62
CA LEU A 22 21.09 -13.94 -29.45
C LEU A 22 21.23 -15.34 -28.84
N GLY A 23 20.23 -16.21 -29.01
CA GLY A 23 20.23 -17.56 -28.42
C GLY A 23 20.30 -17.59 -26.89
N ASP A 24 20.12 -16.45 -26.22
CA ASP A 24 20.26 -16.30 -24.76
C ASP A 24 19.01 -16.71 -23.98
N VAL A 25 17.86 -16.79 -24.66
CA VAL A 25 16.56 -17.17 -24.11
C VAL A 25 15.80 -18.04 -25.11
N LEU A 26 14.96 -18.96 -24.62
CA LEU A 26 14.02 -19.73 -25.43
C LEU A 26 12.66 -19.04 -25.43
N CYS A 27 11.91 -19.14 -26.53
CA CYS A 27 10.56 -18.62 -26.57
C CYS A 27 9.56 -19.54 -25.85
N PHE A 28 9.09 -19.10 -24.67
CA PHE A 28 8.06 -19.80 -23.89
C PHE A 28 6.71 -20.04 -24.60
N LEU A 29 6.45 -19.39 -25.75
CA LEU A 29 5.22 -19.56 -26.52
C LEU A 29 5.29 -20.64 -27.59
N HIS A 30 6.50 -20.94 -28.09
CA HIS A 30 6.69 -21.80 -29.27
C HIS A 30 7.52 -23.05 -29.00
N HIS A 31 8.06 -23.20 -27.79
CA HIS A 31 8.67 -24.44 -27.29
C HIS A 31 7.71 -25.23 -26.41
N THR A 32 7.91 -26.55 -26.34
CA THR A 32 7.12 -27.39 -25.43
C THR A 32 7.59 -27.25 -23.99
N GLU A 33 6.73 -27.58 -23.03
CA GLU A 33 7.05 -27.48 -21.61
C GLU A 33 8.20 -28.42 -21.21
N GLU A 34 8.30 -29.60 -21.85
CA GLU A 34 9.40 -30.54 -21.63
C GLU A 34 10.74 -29.98 -22.12
N GLU A 35 10.77 -29.33 -23.29
CA GLU A 35 11.98 -28.70 -23.81
C GLU A 35 12.45 -27.55 -22.93
N LEU A 36 11.51 -26.74 -22.43
CA LEU A 36 11.80 -25.59 -21.58
C LEU A 36 12.30 -26.03 -20.20
N SER A 37 11.63 -26.98 -19.54
CA SER A 37 11.99 -27.45 -18.20
C SER A 37 13.37 -28.09 -18.09
N GLN A 38 13.91 -28.63 -19.19
CA GLN A 38 15.25 -29.20 -19.23
C GLN A 38 16.34 -28.14 -19.49
N LYS A 39 16.00 -27.06 -20.18
CA LYS A 39 16.98 -26.10 -20.72
C LYS A 39 16.99 -24.76 -20.01
N GLN A 40 15.89 -24.38 -19.35
CA GLN A 40 15.73 -23.07 -18.72
C GLN A 40 14.89 -23.13 -17.45
N ASP A 41 15.10 -22.14 -16.58
CA ASP A 41 14.27 -21.95 -15.40
C ASP A 41 12.81 -21.67 -15.79
N PRO A 42 11.83 -22.03 -14.92
CA PRO A 42 10.43 -21.71 -15.14
C PRO A 42 10.22 -20.21 -15.42
N SER A 43 9.29 -19.91 -16.33
CA SER A 43 8.94 -18.52 -16.61
C SER A 43 8.40 -17.81 -15.36
N LEU A 44 8.57 -16.49 -15.28
CA LEU A 44 7.93 -15.68 -14.24
C LEU A 44 6.40 -15.86 -14.21
N LEU A 45 5.77 -16.22 -15.34
CA LEU A 45 4.35 -16.57 -15.38
C LEU A 45 4.09 -17.83 -14.55
N GLN A 46 4.83 -18.92 -14.78
CA GLN A 46 4.70 -20.15 -13.99
C GLN A 46 5.04 -19.92 -12.51
N THR A 47 6.05 -19.09 -12.22
CA THR A 47 6.49 -18.79 -10.85
C THR A 47 5.50 -17.91 -10.09
N LEU A 48 4.96 -16.86 -10.70
CA LEU A 48 4.22 -15.79 -10.01
C LEU A 48 2.71 -15.84 -10.24
N CYS A 49 2.20 -16.60 -11.22
CA CYS A 49 0.78 -16.60 -11.59
C CYS A 49 0.05 -17.89 -11.22
N THR A 50 -1.26 -17.77 -11.00
CA THR A 50 -2.20 -18.90 -10.93
C THR A 50 -3.11 -18.82 -12.14
N GLY A 51 -2.95 -19.76 -13.09
CA GLY A 51 -3.44 -19.59 -14.45
C GLY A 51 -2.76 -18.39 -15.11
N SER A 52 -3.54 -17.53 -15.78
CA SER A 52 -3.02 -16.29 -16.40
C SER A 52 -3.09 -15.07 -15.48
N TYR A 53 -3.28 -15.23 -14.17
CA TYR A 53 -3.42 -14.09 -13.25
C TYR A 53 -2.30 -14.04 -12.22
N LEU A 54 -1.74 -12.84 -12.01
CA LEU A 54 -0.70 -12.62 -11.02
C LEU A 54 -1.21 -12.97 -9.62
N ASP A 55 -0.52 -13.89 -8.97
CA ASP A 55 -0.90 -14.42 -7.67
C ASP A 55 -0.07 -13.76 -6.56
N VAL A 56 -0.75 -13.12 -5.62
CA VAL A 56 -0.13 -12.42 -4.50
C VAL A 56 0.68 -13.36 -3.63
N GLN A 57 0.16 -14.55 -3.33
CA GLN A 57 0.83 -15.48 -2.42
C GLN A 57 2.09 -16.05 -3.06
N LYS A 58 2.01 -16.41 -4.35
CA LYS A 58 3.20 -16.83 -5.12
C LYS A 58 4.23 -15.71 -5.21
N THR A 59 3.79 -14.47 -5.45
CA THR A 59 4.67 -13.29 -5.49
C THR A 59 5.38 -13.06 -4.16
N VAL A 60 4.66 -13.14 -3.04
CA VAL A 60 5.22 -13.00 -1.70
C VAL A 60 6.20 -14.12 -1.39
N ALA A 61 5.87 -15.37 -1.72
CA ALA A 61 6.71 -16.52 -1.49
C ALA A 61 8.03 -16.41 -2.28
N TRP A 62 7.93 -16.12 -3.58
CA TRP A 62 9.08 -15.89 -4.45
C TRP A 62 9.96 -14.76 -3.89
N PHE A 63 9.40 -13.60 -3.61
CA PHE A 63 10.15 -12.44 -3.12
C PHE A 63 10.82 -12.72 -1.77
N SER A 64 10.15 -13.45 -0.87
CA SER A 64 10.70 -13.82 0.43
C SER A 64 11.95 -14.69 0.32
N ILE A 65 11.97 -15.61 -0.64
CA ILE A 65 13.16 -16.44 -0.95
C ILE A 65 14.29 -15.56 -1.51
N GLN A 66 13.95 -14.60 -2.39
CA GLN A 66 14.93 -13.68 -2.95
C GLN A 66 15.56 -12.78 -1.88
N VAL A 67 14.76 -12.21 -0.98
CA VAL A 67 15.25 -11.37 0.14
C VAL A 67 16.22 -12.15 1.01
N ALA A 68 15.89 -13.38 1.40
CA ALA A 68 16.78 -14.22 2.21
C ALA A 68 18.10 -14.57 1.49
N THR A 69 18.07 -14.63 0.16
CA THR A 69 19.27 -14.90 -0.66
C THR A 69 20.14 -13.67 -0.82
N ILE A 70 19.53 -12.54 -1.20
CA ILE A 70 20.22 -11.26 -1.37
C ILE A 70 20.80 -10.76 -0.05
N TRP A 71 20.09 -10.96 1.06
CA TRP A 71 20.57 -10.53 2.38
C TRP A 71 21.92 -11.16 2.72
N ARG A 72 22.11 -12.46 2.43
CA ARG A 72 23.39 -13.15 2.66
C ARG A 72 24.57 -12.57 1.87
N ALA A 73 24.29 -11.98 0.70
CA ALA A 73 25.31 -11.33 -0.14
C ALA A 73 25.52 -9.84 0.19
N THR A 74 24.73 -9.27 1.11
CA THR A 74 24.77 -7.84 1.40
C THR A 74 25.90 -7.48 2.38
N HIS A 75 26.71 -6.48 2.04
CA HIS A 75 27.87 -6.04 2.83
C HIS A 75 27.55 -5.71 4.31
N ARG A 76 26.32 -5.27 4.61
CA ARG A 76 25.86 -4.90 5.98
C ARG A 76 25.14 -6.03 6.73
N ALA A 77 25.14 -7.25 6.21
CA ALA A 77 24.45 -8.38 6.85
C ALA A 77 24.95 -8.69 8.26
N HIS A 78 26.19 -8.32 8.60
CA HIS A 78 26.76 -8.52 9.93
C HIS A 78 26.19 -7.56 11.00
N LEU A 79 25.63 -6.41 10.59
CA LEU A 79 25.06 -5.43 11.52
C LEU A 79 23.66 -5.82 11.99
N TYR A 80 22.91 -6.53 11.15
CA TYR A 80 21.52 -6.91 11.43
C TYR A 80 21.28 -8.37 11.09
N ASN A 81 20.76 -9.11 12.07
CA ASN A 81 20.21 -10.43 11.82
C ASN A 81 18.78 -10.30 11.27
N VAL A 82 18.53 -10.87 10.09
CA VAL A 82 17.24 -10.75 9.39
C VAL A 82 16.49 -12.05 9.41
N LYS A 83 15.25 -11.99 9.92
CA LYS A 83 14.30 -13.09 9.89
C LYS A 83 13.11 -12.71 9.02
N VAL A 84 12.83 -13.51 8.00
CA VAL A 84 11.57 -13.41 7.25
C VAL A 84 10.47 -14.06 8.08
N LEU A 85 9.40 -13.32 8.35
CA LEU A 85 8.24 -13.77 9.11
C LEU A 85 7.14 -14.28 8.16
N PRO A 86 6.36 -15.29 8.56
CA PRO A 86 5.29 -15.81 7.72
C PRO A 86 4.20 -14.76 7.49
N SER A 87 3.84 -14.57 6.22
CA SER A 87 2.71 -13.76 5.78
C SER A 87 2.32 -14.21 4.37
N SER A 88 1.01 -14.27 4.11
CA SER A 88 0.50 -14.71 2.81
C SER A 88 0.43 -13.58 1.78
N ARG A 89 0.48 -12.32 2.21
CA ARG A 89 0.16 -11.16 1.36
C ARG A 89 1.10 -9.97 1.51
N SER A 90 2.13 -10.10 2.34
CA SER A 90 3.18 -9.12 2.52
C SER A 90 4.49 -9.83 2.83
N CYS A 91 5.64 -9.22 2.53
CA CYS A 91 6.91 -9.73 3.00
C CYS A 91 7.25 -9.03 4.32
N LYS A 92 7.18 -9.77 5.43
CA LYS A 92 7.47 -9.26 6.77
C LYS A 92 8.89 -9.63 7.17
N LEU A 93 9.67 -8.65 7.59
CA LEU A 93 11.06 -8.80 8.02
C LEU A 93 11.18 -8.34 9.46
N GLN A 94 11.86 -9.14 10.29
CA GLN A 94 12.35 -8.72 11.59
C GLN A 94 13.87 -8.52 11.46
N LEU A 95 14.31 -7.28 11.60
CA LEU A 95 15.71 -6.90 11.67
C LEU A 95 16.09 -6.82 13.14
N THR A 96 17.09 -7.59 13.57
CA THR A 96 17.61 -7.54 14.94
C THR A 96 19.00 -6.96 14.88
N ASP A 97 19.22 -5.82 15.53
CA ASP A 97 20.54 -5.23 15.66
C ASP A 97 21.48 -6.20 16.38
N ALA A 98 22.64 -6.48 15.77
CA ALA A 98 23.58 -7.46 16.31
C ALA A 98 24.26 -7.00 17.60
N SER A 99 24.32 -5.69 17.85
CA SER A 99 24.99 -5.09 19.00
C SER A 99 24.02 -4.82 20.17
N SER A 100 22.89 -4.18 19.90
CA SER A 100 21.91 -3.79 20.93
C SER A 100 20.83 -4.84 21.16
N GLY A 101 20.63 -5.76 20.20
CA GLY A 101 19.51 -6.70 20.22
C GLY A 101 18.15 -6.07 19.93
N GLU A 102 18.11 -4.77 19.60
CA GLU A 102 16.86 -4.08 19.26
C GLU A 102 16.24 -4.66 17.99
N LYS A 103 14.91 -4.74 17.98
CA LYS A 103 14.14 -5.36 16.90
C LYS A 103 13.34 -4.33 16.15
N VAL A 104 13.54 -4.26 14.84
CA VAL A 104 12.74 -3.46 13.91
C VAL A 104 11.94 -4.39 13.03
N HIS A 105 10.63 -4.15 12.95
CA HIS A 105 9.74 -4.88 12.05
C HIS A 105 9.48 -4.04 10.80
N VAL A 106 9.71 -4.63 9.63
CA VAL A 106 9.47 -4.01 8.33
C VAL A 106 8.44 -4.87 7.60
N GLU A 107 7.36 -4.25 7.14
CA GLU A 107 6.39 -4.91 6.28
C GLU A 107 6.45 -4.30 4.88
N LEU A 108 6.76 -5.13 3.90
CA LEU A 108 6.80 -4.78 2.49
C LEU A 108 5.50 -5.23 1.84
N LEU A 109 4.79 -4.28 1.25
CA LEU A 109 3.58 -4.51 0.47
C LEU A 109 3.92 -4.34 -1.02
N PHE A 110 3.33 -5.18 -1.86
CA PHE A 110 3.51 -5.10 -3.30
C PHE A 110 2.40 -4.22 -3.88
N GLY A 111 2.77 -3.30 -4.77
CA GLY A 111 1.85 -2.40 -5.42
C GLY A 111 2.14 -2.32 -6.91
N LEU A 112 1.11 -2.47 -7.74
CA LEU A 112 1.18 -2.19 -9.17
C LEU A 112 0.51 -0.85 -9.45
N GLN A 113 1.27 0.06 -10.05
CA GLN A 113 0.75 1.35 -10.48
C GLN A 113 -0.02 1.21 -11.78
N GLN A 114 -1.18 1.86 -11.87
CA GLN A 114 -1.93 1.94 -13.11
C GLN A 114 -1.56 3.23 -13.86
N GLY A 115 -0.70 3.12 -14.88
CA GLY A 115 -0.23 4.28 -15.65
C GLY A 115 0.53 5.27 -14.77
N ASN A 116 0.14 6.54 -14.82
CA ASN A 116 0.70 7.63 -14.01
C ASN A 116 -0.20 8.04 -12.83
N LEU A 117 -1.23 7.24 -12.52
CA LEU A 117 -2.17 7.53 -11.44
C LEU A 117 -1.54 7.23 -10.08
N ASP A 118 -2.04 7.89 -9.04
CA ASP A 118 -1.66 7.64 -7.64
C ASP A 118 -2.50 6.53 -6.97
N LEU A 119 -3.19 5.75 -7.81
CA LEU A 119 -3.93 4.55 -7.43
C LEU A 119 -3.11 3.30 -7.76
N PHE A 120 -3.05 2.39 -6.79
CA PHE A 120 -2.27 1.17 -6.91
C PHE A 120 -3.17 -0.04 -6.68
N LEU A 121 -2.88 -1.14 -7.38
CA LEU A 121 -3.38 -2.46 -7.01
C LEU A 121 -2.40 -3.06 -6.01
N SER A 122 -2.87 -3.34 -4.81
CA SER A 122 -2.01 -3.72 -3.67
C SER A 122 -2.16 -5.19 -3.31
N SER A 123 -1.10 -5.78 -2.77
CA SER A 123 -1.15 -7.10 -2.15
C SER A 123 -1.94 -7.11 -0.85
N GLN A 124 -2.23 -5.95 -0.25
CA GLN A 124 -2.96 -5.84 1.01
C GLN A 124 -4.34 -6.53 0.93
N ASN A 125 -4.80 -7.08 2.06
CA ASN A 125 -6.14 -7.66 2.16
C ASN A 125 -7.22 -6.61 1.87
N ALA A 126 -8.30 -7.02 1.21
CA ALA A 126 -9.54 -6.25 1.27
C ALA A 126 -10.13 -6.36 2.68
N GLU A 127 -11.09 -5.50 3.02
CA GLU A 127 -11.82 -5.59 4.31
C GLU A 127 -12.68 -6.87 4.44
N ALA A 128 -12.76 -7.69 3.39
CA ALA A 128 -13.46 -8.97 3.41
C ALA A 128 -12.66 -10.06 4.14
N ILE A 129 -13.38 -10.95 4.85
CA ILE A 129 -12.85 -12.10 5.61
C ILE A 129 -11.96 -13.00 4.74
N PHE A 130 -12.23 -13.09 3.43
CA PHE A 130 -11.43 -13.83 2.47
C PHE A 130 -11.16 -13.01 1.22
N THR A 131 -9.87 -12.79 0.91
CA THR A 131 -9.42 -12.19 -0.35
C THR A 131 -8.66 -13.26 -1.16
N PRO A 132 -9.16 -13.70 -2.33
CA PRO A 132 -8.48 -14.69 -3.15
C PRO A 132 -7.03 -14.30 -3.48
N SER A 133 -6.14 -15.28 -3.66
CA SER A 133 -4.71 -15.06 -3.91
C SER A 133 -4.45 -14.24 -5.18
N THR A 134 -5.29 -14.36 -6.21
CA THR A 134 -5.20 -13.61 -7.47
C THR A 134 -5.89 -12.25 -7.44
N THR A 135 -6.52 -11.88 -6.32
CA THR A 135 -7.20 -10.59 -6.17
C THR A 135 -6.22 -9.54 -5.65
N TRP A 136 -6.17 -8.40 -6.30
CA TRP A 136 -5.37 -7.23 -5.93
C TRP A 136 -6.31 -6.04 -5.66
N PRO A 137 -6.62 -5.72 -4.39
CA PRO A 137 -7.48 -4.60 -4.03
C PRO A 137 -6.84 -3.25 -4.37
N GLN A 138 -7.68 -2.26 -4.68
CA GLN A 138 -7.21 -0.90 -4.91
C GLN A 138 -6.78 -0.22 -3.60
N SER A 139 -5.62 0.45 -3.63
CA SER A 139 -5.06 1.22 -2.54
C SER A 139 -4.83 2.68 -2.95
N CYS A 140 -5.18 3.58 -2.04
CA CYS A 140 -4.92 5.01 -2.17
C CYS A 140 -3.73 5.49 -1.32
N ALA A 141 -2.91 4.59 -0.76
CA ALA A 141 -1.85 4.96 0.16
C ALA A 141 -0.85 5.97 -0.43
N VAL A 142 -0.57 5.89 -1.74
CA VAL A 142 0.31 6.83 -2.44
C VAL A 142 -0.36 8.20 -2.62
N ALA A 143 -1.63 8.23 -3.04
CA ALA A 143 -2.42 9.47 -3.11
C ALA A 143 -2.54 10.17 -1.75
N GLU A 144 -2.81 9.42 -0.68
CA GLU A 144 -2.86 9.94 0.70
C GLU A 144 -1.50 10.50 1.14
N LYS A 145 -0.40 9.79 0.85
CA LYS A 145 0.96 10.27 1.12
C LYS A 145 1.23 11.58 0.39
N LYS A 146 0.86 11.67 -0.89
CA LYS A 146 1.03 12.90 -1.68
C LYS A 146 0.20 14.05 -1.13
N TYR A 147 -1.02 13.79 -0.67
CA TYR A 147 -1.82 14.81 0.03
C TYR A 147 -1.13 15.30 1.31
N PHE A 148 -0.60 14.39 2.15
CA PHE A 148 0.19 14.80 3.32
C PHE A 148 1.43 15.60 2.95
N GLN A 149 2.11 15.25 1.84
CA GLN A 149 3.24 16.03 1.34
C GLN A 149 2.82 17.42 0.86
N TYR A 150 1.69 17.54 0.16
CA TYR A 150 1.10 18.81 -0.23
C TYR A 150 0.80 19.68 1.00
N VAL A 151 0.16 19.11 2.02
CA VAL A 151 -0.12 19.79 3.31
C VAL A 151 1.18 20.25 3.98
N ALA A 152 2.19 19.37 4.06
CA ALA A 152 3.46 19.69 4.70
C ALA A 152 4.23 20.82 3.99
N ARG A 153 4.11 20.92 2.66
CA ARG A 153 4.73 22.00 1.86
C ARG A 153 3.96 23.32 1.98
N THR A 154 2.64 23.25 2.05
CA THR A 154 1.75 24.43 2.02
C THR A 154 1.54 25.03 3.42
N ALA A 155 1.60 24.20 4.46
CA ALA A 155 1.47 24.67 5.84
C ALA A 155 2.67 25.54 6.26
N ARG A 156 2.43 26.48 7.17
CA ARG A 156 3.50 27.32 7.72
C ARG A 156 4.53 26.49 8.50
N PRO A 157 5.79 26.97 8.63
CA PRO A 157 6.77 26.38 9.53
C PRO A 157 6.18 26.19 10.94
N ASN A 158 6.49 25.07 11.60
CA ASN A 158 5.94 24.68 12.91
C ASN A 158 4.44 24.31 12.92
N SER A 159 3.93 23.81 11.80
CA SER A 159 2.61 23.17 11.78
C SER A 159 2.58 21.92 12.67
N CYS A 160 1.46 21.68 13.35
CA CYS A 160 1.27 20.62 14.32
C CYS A 160 0.44 19.44 13.81
N HIS A 161 0.02 19.44 12.54
CA HIS A 161 -0.86 18.41 11.97
C HIS A 161 -0.34 16.98 12.14
N LEU A 162 0.96 16.72 11.89
CA LEU A 162 1.55 15.40 12.10
C LEU A 162 1.68 15.04 13.58
N SER A 163 1.95 16.01 14.45
CA SER A 163 1.95 15.80 15.90
C SER A 163 0.54 15.44 16.40
N CYS A 164 -0.49 16.11 15.88
CA CYS A 164 -1.90 15.79 16.17
C CYS A 164 -2.24 14.38 15.71
N LEU A 165 -1.90 14.01 14.46
CA LEU A 165 -2.12 12.67 13.93
C LEU A 165 -1.45 11.59 14.79
N ARG A 166 -0.17 11.78 15.17
CA ARG A 166 0.57 10.81 15.98
C ARG A 166 -0.06 10.63 17.36
N LEU A 167 -0.37 11.73 18.06
CA LEU A 167 -0.97 11.65 19.38
C LEU A 167 -2.39 11.09 19.33
N PHE A 168 -3.19 11.53 18.35
CA PHE A 168 -4.55 11.03 18.15
C PHE A 168 -4.57 9.54 17.83
N ALA A 169 -3.66 9.07 16.96
CA ALA A 169 -3.46 7.65 16.72
C ALA A 169 -3.08 6.92 18.01
N HIS A 170 -2.13 7.44 18.79
CA HIS A 170 -1.72 6.82 20.04
C HIS A 170 -2.85 6.71 21.08
N ILE A 171 -3.68 7.75 21.23
CA ILE A 171 -4.82 7.76 22.15
C ILE A 171 -5.87 6.72 21.75
N LEU A 172 -6.14 6.59 20.45
CA LEU A 172 -7.21 5.72 19.94
C LEU A 172 -6.76 4.28 19.66
N VAL A 173 -5.44 4.03 19.59
CA VAL A 173 -4.89 2.67 19.49
C VAL A 173 -5.28 1.90 20.74
N GLY A 174 -6.06 0.83 20.55
CA GLY A 174 -6.62 0.01 21.64
C GLY A 174 -8.13 0.17 21.84
N MET A 175 -8.74 1.23 21.29
CA MET A 175 -10.19 1.48 21.40
C MET A 175 -10.98 0.96 20.17
N SER A 176 -10.55 -0.15 19.57
CA SER A 176 -11.16 -0.81 18.38
C SER A 176 -11.18 -0.01 17.06
N PHE A 177 -10.73 1.25 17.04
CA PHE A 177 -10.63 2.03 15.80
C PHE A 177 -9.47 1.57 14.92
N SER A 178 -9.74 1.42 13.62
CA SER A 178 -8.68 1.19 12.65
C SER A 178 -7.82 2.45 12.51
N THR A 179 -6.51 2.25 12.36
CA THR A 179 -5.57 3.35 12.03
C THR A 179 -5.96 4.08 10.75
N TYR A 180 -6.68 3.39 9.85
CA TYR A 180 -7.22 3.97 8.63
C TYR A 180 -8.35 4.98 8.88
N ALA A 181 -9.30 4.67 9.79
CA ALA A 181 -10.37 5.60 10.16
C ALA A 181 -9.80 6.87 10.82
N ILE A 182 -8.85 6.69 11.75
CA ILE A 182 -8.14 7.79 12.44
C ILE A 182 -7.48 8.71 11.41
N LYS A 183 -6.75 8.13 10.45
CA LYS A 183 -6.10 8.88 9.37
C LYS A 183 -7.13 9.62 8.50
N THR A 184 -8.25 8.99 8.19
CA THR A 184 -9.32 9.59 7.37
C THR A 184 -9.94 10.81 8.05
N ILE A 185 -10.17 10.76 9.37
CA ILE A 185 -10.62 11.90 10.18
C ILE A 185 -9.64 13.07 10.10
N VAL A 186 -8.34 12.80 10.25
CA VAL A 186 -7.31 13.84 10.13
C VAL A 186 -7.30 14.46 8.73
N LEU A 187 -7.41 13.65 7.69
CA LEU A 187 -7.44 14.13 6.30
C LEU A 187 -8.64 15.05 6.05
N HIS A 188 -9.84 14.69 6.53
CA HIS A 188 -11.02 15.56 6.44
C HIS A 188 -10.83 16.89 7.15
N LEU A 189 -10.31 16.89 8.39
CA LEU A 189 -10.06 18.14 9.10
C LEU A 189 -8.97 18.99 8.44
N LEU A 190 -7.97 18.37 7.80
CA LEU A 190 -6.97 19.09 7.01
C LEU A 190 -7.57 19.79 5.78
N ALA A 191 -8.65 19.26 5.22
CA ALA A 191 -9.38 19.90 4.13
C ALA A 191 -10.34 21.00 4.61
N ILE A 192 -10.93 20.84 5.80
CA ILE A 192 -11.91 21.80 6.36
C ILE A 192 -11.22 23.00 7.02
N ILE A 193 -10.15 22.78 7.78
CA ILE A 193 -9.47 23.83 8.54
C ILE A 193 -8.34 24.43 7.70
N PRO A 194 -8.29 25.77 7.50
CA PRO A 194 -7.20 26.42 6.78
C PRO A 194 -5.82 26.00 7.29
N LEU A 195 -4.88 25.70 6.38
CA LEU A 195 -3.57 25.15 6.74
C LEU A 195 -2.73 26.07 7.65
N GLU A 196 -2.98 27.37 7.60
CA GLU A 196 -2.35 28.36 8.50
C GLU A 196 -2.81 28.29 9.95
N ASP A 197 -3.95 27.64 10.20
CA ASP A 197 -4.51 27.45 11.54
C ASP A 197 -4.06 26.16 12.22
N TRP A 198 -3.18 25.40 11.56
CA TRP A 198 -2.50 24.24 12.13
C TRP A 198 -1.18 24.61 12.84
N ARG A 199 -0.98 25.87 13.23
CA ARG A 199 0.20 26.29 13.99
C ARG A 199 0.28 25.63 15.36
N ARG A 200 1.50 25.38 15.85
CA ARG A 200 1.77 24.79 17.18
C ARG A 200 0.96 25.37 18.33
N ARG A 201 0.71 26.68 18.35
CA ARG A 201 -0.10 27.34 19.40
C ARG A 201 -1.55 26.87 19.47
N HIS A 202 -2.09 26.32 18.38
CA HIS A 202 -3.46 25.79 18.32
C HIS A 202 -3.52 24.28 18.53
N PHE A 203 -2.40 23.63 18.89
CA PHE A 203 -2.28 22.17 18.98
C PHE A 203 -3.42 21.49 19.77
N LEU A 204 -3.71 21.99 20.98
CA LEU A 204 -4.78 21.45 21.83
C LEU A 204 -6.16 21.62 21.18
N SER A 205 -6.45 22.80 20.62
CA SER A 205 -7.70 23.06 19.89
C SER A 205 -7.85 22.14 18.66
N ARG A 206 -6.75 21.77 17.97
CA ARG A 206 -6.81 20.82 16.85
C ARG A 206 -7.09 19.40 17.31
N LEU A 207 -6.55 18.97 18.45
CA LEU A 207 -6.91 17.68 19.05
C LEU A 207 -8.37 17.63 19.48
N GLU A 208 -8.88 18.70 20.08
CA GLU A 208 -10.29 18.81 20.46
C GLU A 208 -11.21 18.73 19.23
N ASN A 209 -10.84 19.40 18.12
CA ASN A 209 -11.57 19.29 16.86
C ASN A 209 -11.54 17.86 16.31
N LEU A 210 -10.42 17.13 16.44
CA LEU A 210 -10.34 15.72 16.03
C LEU A 210 -11.30 14.83 16.82
N LEU A 211 -11.36 15.01 18.15
CA LEU A 211 -12.27 14.26 19.01
C LEU A 211 -13.74 14.62 18.71
N ARG A 212 -14.05 15.92 18.52
CA ARG A 212 -15.40 16.38 18.17
C ARG A 212 -15.85 15.83 16.81
N TYR A 213 -14.96 15.84 15.81
CA TYR A 213 -15.27 15.30 14.50
C TYR A 213 -15.46 13.78 14.53
N LEU A 214 -14.64 13.06 15.31
CA LEU A 214 -14.85 11.63 15.55
C LEU A 214 -16.21 11.38 16.20
N GLN A 215 -16.58 12.14 17.25
CA GLN A 215 -17.88 12.02 17.90
C GLN A 215 -19.03 12.25 16.92
N TYR A 216 -18.93 13.28 16.07
CA TYR A 216 -19.89 13.53 15.00
C TYR A 216 -20.00 12.33 14.04
N CYS A 217 -18.88 11.81 13.54
CA CYS A 217 -18.87 10.65 12.65
C CYS A 217 -19.50 9.41 13.29
N LEU A 218 -19.32 9.21 14.60
CA LEU A 218 -19.89 8.09 15.33
C LEU A 218 -21.40 8.24 15.52
N ASN A 219 -21.87 9.44 15.89
CA ASN A 219 -23.29 9.71 16.08
C ASN A 219 -24.07 9.52 14.78
N ASP A 220 -23.53 10.03 13.67
CA ASP A 220 -24.16 9.95 12.36
C ASP A 220 -23.81 8.64 11.61
N LYS A 221 -22.97 7.79 12.22
CA LYS A 221 -22.42 6.57 11.61
C LYS A 221 -21.86 6.81 10.21
N LEU A 222 -21.21 7.96 10.03
CA LEU A 222 -20.79 8.47 8.74
C LEU A 222 -19.33 8.92 8.80
N LEU A 223 -18.47 8.18 8.12
CA LEU A 223 -17.10 8.59 7.84
C LEU A 223 -16.78 8.27 6.38
N ASN A 224 -16.94 9.24 5.50
CA ASN A 224 -16.66 9.03 4.07
C ASN A 224 -15.15 8.85 3.82
N HIS A 225 -14.79 8.01 2.86
CA HIS A 225 -13.44 7.87 2.36
C HIS A 225 -12.94 9.22 1.83
N PHE A 226 -11.76 9.66 2.29
CA PHE A 226 -11.29 11.04 2.03
C PHE A 226 -11.10 11.40 0.55
N LEU A 227 -10.56 10.48 -0.24
CA LEU A 227 -10.19 10.75 -1.64
C LEU A 227 -11.29 10.40 -2.66
N LEU A 228 -12.24 9.54 -2.28
CA LEU A 228 -13.25 9.04 -3.21
C LEU A 228 -14.45 9.98 -3.16
N GLY A 229 -14.88 10.48 -4.31
CA GLY A 229 -15.94 11.48 -4.34
C GLY A 229 -15.49 12.86 -3.84
N ASN A 230 -14.17 13.11 -3.81
CA ASN A 230 -13.62 14.40 -3.45
C ASN A 230 -13.07 15.11 -4.68
N GLU A 231 -13.78 16.14 -5.13
CA GLU A 231 -13.42 16.95 -6.30
C GLU A 231 -12.34 17.99 -5.98
N SER A 232 -12.21 18.40 -4.71
CA SER A 232 -11.32 19.47 -4.25
C SER A 232 -9.88 18.99 -3.99
N MET A 233 -9.41 18.04 -4.80
CA MET A 233 -8.08 17.47 -4.65
C MET A 233 -7.01 18.34 -5.33
N PRO A 234 -5.87 18.60 -4.68
CA PRO A 234 -4.76 19.32 -5.29
C PRO A 234 -4.18 18.55 -6.49
N ASP A 235 -3.62 19.28 -7.46
CA ASP A 235 -3.12 18.75 -8.74
C ASP A 235 -1.98 17.73 -8.56
N GLU A 236 -1.24 17.78 -7.45
CA GLU A 236 -0.18 16.82 -7.13
C GLU A 236 -0.70 15.39 -6.88
N VAL A 237 -2.00 15.26 -6.57
CA VAL A 237 -2.67 13.99 -6.32
C VAL A 237 -3.46 13.58 -7.57
N VAL A 238 -2.83 12.76 -8.40
CA VAL A 238 -3.32 12.36 -9.72
C VAL A 238 -4.31 11.19 -9.56
N LEU A 239 -5.60 11.50 -9.64
CA LEU A 239 -6.70 10.54 -9.56
C LEU A 239 -7.56 10.59 -10.83
N PRO A 240 -8.16 9.46 -11.26
CA PRO A 240 -9.11 9.47 -12.36
C PRO A 240 -10.29 10.41 -12.11
N PRO A 241 -10.81 11.11 -13.14
CA PRO A 241 -11.99 11.97 -12.99
C PRO A 241 -13.18 11.21 -12.37
N ALA A 242 -13.49 10.01 -12.88
CA ALA A 242 -14.56 9.17 -12.36
C ALA A 242 -14.37 8.76 -10.89
N PHE A 243 -13.14 8.78 -10.37
CA PHE A 243 -12.85 8.49 -8.97
C PHE A 243 -13.16 9.70 -8.06
N ARG A 244 -12.88 10.91 -8.55
CA ARG A 244 -13.17 12.17 -7.84
C ARG A 244 -14.66 12.51 -7.80
N THR A 245 -15.41 12.10 -8.81
CA THR A 245 -16.87 12.34 -8.91
C THR A 245 -17.72 11.13 -8.50
N ALA A 246 -17.10 10.07 -7.98
CA ALA A 246 -17.82 8.88 -7.52
C ALA A 246 -18.65 9.20 -6.27
N SER A 247 -19.70 8.41 -6.02
CA SER A 247 -20.42 8.48 -4.76
C SER A 247 -19.46 8.23 -3.57
N PRO A 248 -19.49 9.06 -2.52
CA PRO A 248 -18.66 8.87 -1.34
C PRO A 248 -18.87 7.48 -0.71
N LEU A 249 -17.79 6.85 -0.29
CA LEU A 249 -17.84 5.54 0.38
C LEU A 249 -17.81 5.73 1.89
N ASN A 250 -18.88 5.36 2.59
CA ASN A 250 -18.94 5.42 4.05
C ASN A 250 -18.17 4.25 4.69
N LEU A 251 -17.07 4.55 5.39
CA LEU A 251 -16.26 3.58 6.12
C LEU A 251 -16.94 3.06 7.40
N PHE A 252 -17.89 3.81 7.94
CA PHE A 252 -18.64 3.45 9.15
C PHE A 252 -19.97 2.74 8.86
N GLN A 253 -20.19 2.29 7.61
CA GLN A 253 -21.41 1.59 7.21
C GLN A 253 -21.71 0.33 8.06
N HIS A 254 -20.71 -0.26 8.69
CA HIS A 254 -20.84 -1.47 9.50
C HIS A 254 -21.16 -1.20 10.99
N LEU A 255 -21.17 0.06 11.44
CA LEU A 255 -21.40 0.46 12.84
C LEU A 255 -22.89 0.60 13.19
#